data_AF-A0A7Y5TUB1-F1
#
_entry.id   AF-A0A7Y5TUB1-F1
#
_cell.length_a   1.000
_cell.length_b   1.000
_cell.length_c   1.000
_cell.angle_alpha   90.00
_cell.angle_beta   90.00
_cell.angle_gamma   90.00
#
_symmetry.space_group_name_H-M   'P 1'
#
loop_
_entity.id
_entity.type
_entity.pdbx_description
1 polymer ?
#
loop_
_entity_poly.entity_id
_entity_poly.type
_entity_poly.pdbx_seq_one_letter_code
_entity_poly.pdbx_strand_id
1 'polypeptide(L)'
;MMRRLLLALVGFTAVGLVPELLLLKHYDSVWQLVPFAVLAATLVTAWLAWRRPTSGAIAAFRVVMWICVAAGIAGVALHAKGNWEWALERDDTLRGWPLMWKVLRGATPLLAPGAMAQLGLLGLLFTYRHPALERGPLHLEPEIS
;
A
#
# COMPACT_ATOMS: atom_id res chain seq x y z
N MET A 1 -16.74 -15.63 -0.71
CA MET A 1 -15.46 -16.14 -1.24
C MET A 1 -14.55 -15.01 -1.74
N MET A 2 -14.99 -14.17 -2.68
CA MET A 2 -14.18 -13.06 -3.25
C MET A 2 -13.49 -12.16 -2.22
N ARG A 3 -14.20 -11.63 -1.21
CA ARG A 3 -13.59 -10.78 -0.17
C ARG A 3 -12.43 -11.45 0.57
N ARG A 4 -12.54 -12.76 0.86
CA ARG A 4 -11.46 -13.51 1.51
C ARG A 4 -10.25 -13.67 0.60
N LEU A 5 -10.46 -13.85 -0.70
CA LEU A 5 -9.37 -13.90 -1.69
C LEU A 5 -8.66 -12.54 -1.81
N LEU A 6 -9.40 -11.44 -1.86
CA LEU A 6 -8.83 -10.09 -1.86
C LEU A 6 -7.98 -9.84 -0.60
N LEU A 7 -8.49 -10.22 0.58
CA LEU A 7 -7.74 -10.07 1.83
C LEU A 7 -6.50 -10.96 1.87
N ALA A 8 -6.58 -12.18 1.34
CA ALA A 8 -5.43 -13.09 1.21
C ALA A 8 -4.38 -12.52 0.24
N LEU A 9 -4.79 -11.93 -0.88
CA LEU A 9 -3.88 -11.27 -1.83
C LEU A 9 -3.18 -10.05 -1.21
N VAL A 10 -3.91 -9.24 -0.43
CA VAL A 10 -3.32 -8.15 0.35
C VAL A 10 -2.27 -8.69 1.32
N GLY A 11 -2.61 -9.72 2.10
CA GLY A 11 -1.68 -10.34 3.04
C GLY A 11 -0.44 -10.92 2.36
N PHE A 12 -0.63 -11.67 1.27
CA PHE A 12 0.46 -12.25 0.49
C PHE A 12 1.40 -11.17 -0.08
N THR A 13 0.83 -10.12 -0.67
CA THR A 13 1.60 -8.99 -1.20
C THR A 13 2.36 -8.27 -0.09
N ALA A 14 1.73 -8.03 1.07
CA ALA A 14 2.38 -7.40 2.21
C ALA A 14 3.57 -8.23 2.72
N VAL A 15 3.38 -9.55 2.88
CA VAL A 15 4.45 -10.46 3.28
C VAL A 15 5.57 -10.52 2.25
N GLY A 16 5.26 -10.48 0.95
CA GLY A 16 6.25 -10.49 -0.12
C GLY A 16 7.07 -9.20 -0.23
N LEU A 17 6.49 -8.04 0.09
CA LEU A 17 7.20 -6.76 0.06
C LEU A 17 8.23 -6.59 1.19
N VAL A 18 8.03 -7.24 2.34
CA VAL A 18 8.98 -7.18 3.46
C VAL A 18 10.38 -7.70 3.07
N PRO A 19 10.55 -8.94 2.57
CA PRO A 19 11.87 -9.42 2.15
C PRO A 19 12.42 -8.61 0.97
N GLU A 20 11.59 -8.11 0.05
CA GLU A 20 12.05 -7.22 -1.02
C GLU A 20 12.70 -5.95 -0.46
N LEU A 21 12.06 -5.28 0.50
CA LEU A 21 12.61 -4.09 1.17
C LEU A 21 13.90 -4.40 1.96
N LEU A 22 13.98 -5.58 2.59
CA LEU A 22 15.18 -6.02 3.31
C LEU A 22 16.35 -6.29 2.34
N LEU A 23 16.08 -6.97 1.22
CA LEU A 23 17.09 -7.23 0.18
C LEU A 23 17.60 -5.94 -0.47
N LEU A 24 16.72 -4.94 -0.59
CA LEU A 24 17.06 -3.60 -1.09
C LEU A 24 17.71 -2.70 -0.04
N LYS A 25 17.93 -3.20 1.18
CA LYS A 25 18.49 -2.44 2.32
C LYS A 25 17.74 -1.14 2.60
N HIS A 26 16.41 -1.18 2.52
CA HIS A 26 15.58 0.01 2.72
C HIS A 26 15.44 0.36 4.23
N TYR A 27 16.56 0.42 4.95
CA TYR A 27 16.61 0.68 6.40
C TYR A 27 17.78 1.60 6.80
N ASP A 28 18.40 2.29 5.84
CA ASP A 28 19.53 3.19 6.07
C ASP A 28 19.10 4.57 6.59
N SER A 29 17.80 4.89 6.60
CA SER A 29 17.29 6.11 7.24
C SER A 29 15.90 5.89 7.86
N VAL A 30 15.54 6.76 8.81
CA VAL A 30 14.23 6.71 9.48
C VAL A 30 13.06 6.78 8.48
N TRP A 31 13.21 7.54 7.39
CA TRP A 31 12.18 7.63 6.35
C TRP A 31 12.00 6.33 5.57
N GLN A 32 13.06 5.52 5.44
CA GLN A 32 12.97 4.21 4.80
C GLN A 32 12.26 3.18 5.70
N LEU A 33 12.09 3.45 7.00
CA LEU A 33 11.32 2.57 7.91
C LEU A 33 9.80 2.77 7.78
N VAL A 34 9.34 3.86 7.16
CA VAL A 34 7.92 4.13 6.93
C VAL A 34 7.20 2.98 6.20
N PRO A 35 7.67 2.47 5.05
CA PRO A 35 7.01 1.34 4.39
C PRO A 35 6.93 0.09 5.28
N PHE A 36 7.93 -0.20 6.12
CA PHE A 36 7.86 -1.31 7.07
C PHE A 36 6.75 -1.13 8.11
N ALA A 37 6.63 0.07 8.68
CA ALA A 37 5.57 0.37 9.64
C ALA A 37 4.18 0.25 9.02
N VAL A 38 4.01 0.74 7.78
CA VAL A 38 2.74 0.64 7.05
C VAL A 38 2.41 -0.81 6.65
N LEU A 39 3.41 -1.61 6.27
CA LEU A 39 3.22 -3.04 6.00
C LEU A 39 2.86 -3.82 7.27
N ALA A 40 3.49 -3.51 8.40
CA ALA A 40 3.12 -4.10 9.69
C ALA A 40 1.67 -3.74 10.08
N ALA A 41 1.28 -2.48 9.96
CA ALA A 41 -0.10 -2.04 10.19
C ALA A 41 -1.09 -2.74 9.24
N THR A 42 -0.71 -2.93 7.98
CA THR A 42 -1.48 -3.70 6.99
C THR A 42 -1.72 -5.12 7.46
N LEU A 43 -0.68 -5.84 7.87
CA LEU A 43 -0.78 -7.23 8.32
C LEU A 43 -1.65 -7.35 9.57
N VAL A 44 -1.47 -6.45 10.54
CA VAL A 44 -2.24 -6.43 11.79
C VAL A 44 -3.73 -6.18 11.49
N THR A 45 -4.04 -5.13 10.72
CA THR A 45 -5.43 -4.79 10.40
C THR A 45 -6.09 -5.81 9.48
N ALA A 46 -5.33 -6.43 8.55
CA ALA A 46 -5.82 -7.52 7.71
C ALA A 46 -6.16 -8.76 8.55
N TRP A 47 -5.31 -9.12 9.51
CA TRP A 47 -5.56 -10.23 10.42
C TRP A 47 -6.78 -9.97 11.31
N LEU A 48 -6.94 -8.74 11.82
CA LEU A 48 -8.14 -8.35 12.58
C LEU A 48 -9.40 -8.45 11.72
N ALA A 49 -9.37 -7.93 10.49
CA ALA A 49 -10.47 -8.04 9.53
C ALA A 49 -10.81 -9.50 9.17
N TRP A 50 -9.80 -10.39 9.12
CA TRP A 50 -10.01 -11.82 8.89
C TRP A 50 -10.69 -12.52 10.08
N ARG A 51 -10.22 -12.24 11.30
CA ARG A 51 -10.66 -12.92 12.53
C ARG A 51 -11.99 -12.39 13.05
N ARG A 52 -12.17 -11.07 13.04
CA ARG A 52 -13.33 -10.37 13.64
C ARG A 52 -13.67 -9.13 12.80
N PRO A 53 -14.45 -9.26 11.71
CA PRO A 53 -14.79 -8.16 10.82
C PRO A 53 -15.85 -7.22 11.44
N THR A 54 -15.49 -6.54 12.52
CA THR A 54 -16.30 -5.48 13.14
C THR A 54 -16.21 -4.18 12.33
N SER A 55 -17.14 -3.25 12.53
CA SER A 55 -17.10 -1.92 11.90
C SER A 55 -15.76 -1.22 12.12
N GLY A 56 -15.25 -1.24 13.36
CA GLY A 56 -13.96 -0.67 13.72
C GLY A 56 -12.76 -1.35 13.03
N ALA A 57 -12.73 -2.69 12.99
CA ALA A 57 -11.64 -3.42 12.33
C ALA A 57 -11.58 -3.13 10.82
N ILE A 58 -12.74 -3.10 10.16
CA ILE A 58 -12.82 -2.82 8.72
C ILE A 58 -12.53 -1.34 8.43
N ALA A 59 -12.97 -0.41 9.29
CA ALA A 59 -12.65 1.01 9.14
C ALA A 59 -11.15 1.27 9.32
N ALA A 60 -10.51 0.68 10.34
CA ALA A 60 -9.07 0.76 10.55
C ALA A 60 -8.29 0.20 9.36
N PHE A 61 -8.66 -1.00 8.88
CA PHE A 61 -8.07 -1.58 7.68
C PHE A 61 -8.22 -0.64 6.47
N ARG A 62 -9.42 -0.08 6.24
CA ARG A 62 -9.67 0.88 5.13
C ARG A 62 -8.76 2.10 5.19
N VAL A 63 -8.54 2.66 6.37
CA VAL A 63 -7.62 3.80 6.56
C VAL A 63 -6.19 3.40 6.23
N VAL A 64 -5.72 2.25 6.71
CA VAL A 64 -4.38 1.74 6.38
C VAL A 64 -4.23 1.51 4.87
N MET A 65 -5.27 1.04 4.17
CA MET A 65 -5.22 0.86 2.73
C MET A 65 -5.07 2.19 1.97
N TRP A 66 -5.74 3.26 2.42
CA TRP A 66 -5.49 4.61 1.88
C TRP A 66 -4.06 5.09 2.13
N ILE A 67 -3.51 4.81 3.31
CA ILE A 67 -2.11 5.10 3.63
C ILE A 67 -1.18 4.32 2.69
N CYS A 68 -1.45 3.05 2.38
CA CYS A 68 -0.68 2.27 1.40
C CYS A 68 -0.71 2.90 0.01
N VAL A 69 -1.88 3.35 -0.46
CA VAL A 69 -2.01 4.05 -1.76
C VAL A 69 -1.16 5.32 -1.76
N ALA A 70 -1.31 6.17 -0.75
CA ALA A 70 -0.58 7.42 -0.66
C ALA A 70 0.94 7.21 -0.55
N ALA A 71 1.39 6.30 0.32
CA ALA A 71 2.79 5.97 0.51
C ALA A 71 3.40 5.32 -0.74
N GLY A 72 2.67 4.44 -1.42
CA GLY A 72 3.12 3.82 -2.66
C GLY A 72 3.28 4.83 -3.80
N ILE A 73 2.31 5.72 -4.00
CA ILE A 73 2.41 6.80 -5.01
C ILE A 73 3.57 7.74 -4.67
N ALA A 74 3.70 8.14 -3.41
CA ALA A 74 4.81 8.99 -2.96
C ALA A 74 6.16 8.29 -3.19
N GLY A 75 6.27 7.00 -2.86
CA GLY A 75 7.48 6.21 -3.09
C GLY A 75 7.87 6.11 -4.56
N VAL A 76 6.91 5.88 -5.47
CA VAL A 76 7.16 5.91 -6.92
C VAL A 76 7.70 7.28 -7.35
N ALA A 77 7.08 8.37 -6.91
CA ALA A 77 7.50 9.72 -7.28
C ALA A 77 8.91 10.05 -6.76
N LEU A 78 9.20 9.73 -5.50
CA LEU A 78 10.50 9.98 -4.88
C LEU A 78 11.61 9.15 -5.52
N HIS A 79 11.36 7.87 -5.81
CA HIS A 79 12.33 7.00 -6.48
C HIS A 79 12.55 7.42 -7.94
N ALA A 80 11.49 7.76 -8.66
CA ALA A 80 11.60 8.29 -10.02
C ALA A 80 12.42 9.59 -10.05
N LYS A 81 12.19 10.50 -9.09
CA LYS A 81 12.98 11.73 -8.94
C LYS A 81 14.45 11.43 -8.69
N GLY A 82 14.77 10.55 -7.74
CA GLY A 82 16.15 10.18 -7.45
C GLY A 82 16.87 9.54 -8.65
N ASN A 83 16.19 8.66 -9.39
CA ASN A 83 16.75 8.07 -10.60
C ASN A 83 16.93 9.10 -11.73
N TRP A 84 16.06 10.10 -11.82
CA TRP A 84 16.17 11.21 -12.76
C TRP A 84 17.39 12.09 -12.46
N GLU A 85 17.54 12.51 -11.20
CA GLU A 85 18.69 13.31 -10.74
C GLU A 85 20.00 12.56 -10.98
N TRP A 86 20.06 11.28 -10.58
CA TRP A 86 21.22 10.43 -10.81
C TRP A 86 21.57 10.27 -12.31
N ALA A 87 20.56 10.16 -13.18
CA ALA A 87 20.78 10.02 -14.61
C ALA A 87 21.42 11.29 -15.21
N LEU A 88 20.92 12.47 -14.83
CA LEU A 88 21.40 13.76 -15.32
C LEU A 88 22.74 14.19 -14.71
N GLU A 89 23.02 13.81 -13.47
CA GLU A 89 24.36 14.00 -12.86
C GLU A 89 25.45 13.26 -13.64
N ARG A 90 25.08 12.18 -14.32
CA ARG A 90 26.01 11.31 -15.05
C ARG A 90 26.10 11.62 -16.54
N ASP A 91 25.03 12.15 -17.11
CA ASP A 91 24.93 12.60 -18.49
C ASP A 91 23.82 13.66 -18.60
N ASP A 92 24.23 14.91 -18.61
CA ASP A 92 23.34 16.08 -18.65
C ASP A 92 22.71 16.32 -20.03
N THR A 93 23.10 15.53 -21.05
CA THR A 93 22.55 15.60 -22.41
C THR A 93 21.32 14.71 -22.60
N LEU A 94 21.05 13.78 -21.66
CA LEU A 94 19.89 12.88 -21.73
C LEU A 94 18.57 13.63 -21.76
N ARG A 95 17.72 13.35 -22.74
CA ARG A 95 16.37 13.92 -22.87
C ARG A 95 15.38 12.85 -23.34
N GLY A 96 14.09 13.13 -23.23
CA GLY A 96 13.02 12.31 -23.82
C GLY A 96 13.05 10.84 -23.42
N TRP A 97 12.92 9.95 -24.41
CA TRP A 97 12.80 8.50 -24.19
C TRP A 97 14.04 7.84 -23.55
N PRO A 98 15.28 8.14 -23.99
CA PRO A 98 16.48 7.64 -23.31
C PRO A 98 16.53 7.94 -21.81
N LEU A 99 16.16 9.17 -21.42
CA LEU A 99 16.11 9.56 -20.01
C LEU A 99 15.02 8.80 -19.25
N MET A 100 13.81 8.74 -19.81
CA MET A 100 12.70 7.97 -19.22
C MET A 100 13.10 6.52 -18.94
N TRP A 101 13.76 5.88 -19.91
CA TRP A 101 14.20 4.49 -19.79
C TRP A 101 15.25 4.31 -18.69
N LYS A 102 16.15 5.28 -18.54
CA LYS A 102 17.15 5.29 -17.48
C LYS A 102 16.54 5.50 -16.11
N VAL A 103 15.48 6.31 -16.00
CA VAL A 103 14.73 6.48 -14.74
C VAL A 103 13.99 5.20 -14.34
N LEU A 104 13.33 4.54 -15.28
CA LEU A 104 12.59 3.29 -15.02
C LEU A 104 13.50 2.13 -14.62
N ARG A 105 14.74 2.10 -15.13
CA ARG A 105 15.77 1.07 -14.85
C ARG A 105 16.82 1.53 -13.84
N GLY A 106 16.58 2.67 -13.18
CA GLY A 106 17.53 3.25 -12.24
C GLY A 106 17.74 2.36 -11.01
N ALA A 107 18.74 2.71 -10.22
CA ALA A 107 19.13 1.94 -9.05
C ALA A 107 18.06 1.89 -7.96
N THR A 108 17.19 2.92 -7.86
CA THR A 108 16.08 2.91 -6.91
C THR A 108 14.84 2.26 -7.53
N PRO A 109 14.29 1.17 -6.97
CA PRO A 109 13.22 0.41 -7.62
C PRO A 109 11.86 1.11 -7.56
N LEU A 110 11.15 1.19 -8.69
CA LEU A 110 9.79 1.75 -8.75
C LEU A 110 8.70 0.70 -8.49
N LEU A 111 9.01 -0.60 -8.63
CA LEU A 111 8.01 -1.67 -8.56
C LEU A 111 7.51 -1.94 -7.14
N ALA A 112 8.39 -1.97 -6.14
CA ALA A 112 7.99 -2.15 -4.73
C ALA A 112 6.97 -1.08 -4.25
N PRO A 113 7.21 0.24 -4.41
CA PRO A 113 6.21 1.24 -4.04
C PRO A 113 4.96 1.18 -4.93
N GLY A 114 5.09 0.80 -6.21
CA GLY A 114 3.93 0.55 -7.09
C GLY A 114 3.05 -0.61 -6.61
N ALA A 115 3.65 -1.72 -6.21
CA ALA A 115 2.96 -2.88 -5.63
C ALA A 115 2.30 -2.54 -4.28
N MET A 116 2.92 -1.67 -3.48
CA MET A 116 2.31 -1.15 -2.25
C MET A 116 1.04 -0.32 -2.55
N ALA A 117 1.06 0.52 -3.59
CA ALA A 117 -0.15 1.23 -4.02
C ALA A 117 -1.24 0.27 -4.53
N GLN A 118 -0.86 -0.72 -5.35
CA GLN A 118 -1.78 -1.76 -5.83
C GLN A 118 -2.41 -2.55 -4.67
N LEU A 119 -1.61 -2.95 -3.68
CA LEU A 119 -2.07 -3.59 -2.46
C LEU A 119 -3.14 -2.75 -1.76
N GLY A 120 -2.91 -1.45 -1.62
CA GLY A 120 -3.87 -0.52 -1.04
C GLY A 120 -5.20 -0.51 -1.81
N LEU A 121 -5.15 -0.44 -3.14
CA LEU A 121 -6.36 -0.47 -3.99
C LEU A 121 -7.15 -1.79 -3.84
N LEU A 122 -6.46 -2.94 -3.80
CA LEU A 122 -7.10 -4.24 -3.57
C LEU A 122 -7.78 -4.30 -2.19
N GLY A 123 -7.14 -3.75 -1.16
CA GLY A 123 -7.72 -3.66 0.16
C GLY A 123 -8.93 -2.71 0.21
N LEU A 124 -8.89 -1.59 -0.51
CA LEU A 124 -10.06 -0.71 -0.65
C LEU A 124 -11.23 -1.44 -1.31
N LEU A 125 -10.97 -2.22 -2.36
CA LEU A 125 -11.99 -3.07 -2.99
C LEU A 125 -12.55 -4.12 -2.02
N PHE A 126 -11.72 -4.70 -1.15
CA PHE A 126 -12.20 -5.57 -0.07
C PHE A 126 -13.17 -4.85 0.88
N THR A 127 -12.92 -3.58 1.20
CA THR A 127 -13.78 -2.77 2.09
C THR A 127 -15.00 -2.14 1.40
N TYR A 128 -15.05 -2.17 0.07
CA TYR A 128 -16.13 -1.56 -0.68
C TYR A 128 -17.47 -2.25 -0.38
N ARG A 129 -18.46 -1.47 0.05
CA ARG A 129 -19.79 -1.95 0.51
C ARG A 129 -19.68 -3.12 1.49
N HIS A 130 -18.73 -3.05 2.42
CA HIS A 130 -18.53 -4.12 3.38
C HIS A 130 -19.68 -4.10 4.40
N PRO A 131 -20.41 -5.22 4.65
CA PRO A 131 -21.60 -5.22 5.51
C PRO A 131 -21.36 -4.67 6.91
N ALA A 132 -20.16 -4.87 7.45
CA ALA A 132 -19.77 -4.34 8.77
C ALA A 132 -19.68 -2.81 8.84
N LEU A 133 -19.56 -2.11 7.71
CA LEU A 133 -19.56 -0.65 7.64
C LEU A 133 -20.95 -0.08 7.33
N GLU A 134 -21.82 -0.87 6.69
CA GLU A 134 -23.19 -0.48 6.35
C GLU A 134 -24.14 -0.66 7.55
N ARG A 135 -23.88 -1.65 8.41
CA ARG A 135 -24.55 -1.82 9.69
C ARG A 135 -23.98 -0.84 10.73
N GLY A 136 -24.23 0.45 10.54
CA GLY A 136 -24.03 1.46 11.58
C GLY A 136 -25.02 1.28 12.74
N PRO A 137 -24.87 1.97 13.88
CA PRO A 137 -25.66 1.76 15.11
C PRO A 137 -27.18 2.09 15.03
N LEU A 138 -27.75 2.28 13.84
CA LEU A 138 -29.11 2.77 13.64
C LEU A 138 -30.00 1.72 12.97
N HIS A 139 -30.34 0.68 13.74
CA HIS A 139 -31.59 -0.06 13.57
C HIS A 139 -32.12 -0.40 14.98
N LEU A 140 -32.41 0.65 15.75
CA LEU A 140 -33.43 0.57 16.78
C LEU A 140 -34.72 1.06 16.10
N GLU A 141 -35.44 0.15 15.46
CA GLU A 141 -36.86 0.40 15.18
C GLU A 141 -37.55 0.52 16.55
N PRO A 142 -38.31 1.60 16.83
CA PRO A 142 -39.19 1.59 17.98
C PRO A 142 -40.29 0.56 17.71
N GLU A 143 -40.34 -0.49 18.54
CA GLU A 143 -41.55 -1.31 18.69
C GLU A 143 -42.68 -0.37 19.13
N ILE A 144 -43.53 0.04 18.19
CA ILE A 144 -44.79 0.69 18.50
C ILE A 144 -45.82 -0.43 18.68
N SER A 145 -46.14 -0.68 19.94
CA SER A 145 -47.28 -1.46 20.43
C SER A 145 -48.61 -0.83 20.05
#